data_AF-A0A4W6FZW1-F1
#
_entry.id   AF-A0A4W6FZW1-F1
#
_cell.length_a   1.000
_cell.length_b   1.000
_cell.length_c   1.000
_cell.angle_alpha   90.00
_cell.angle_beta   90.00
_cell.angle_gamma   90.00
#
_symmetry.space_group_name_H-M   'P 1'
#
loop_
_entity.id
_entity.type
_entity.pdbx_description
1 polymer ?
#
loop_
_entity_poly.entity_id
_entity_poly.type
_entity_poly.pdbx_seq_one_letter_code
_entity_poly.pdbx_strand_id
1 'polypeptide(L)'
;MWLIAVSIPLLPAIIMVSSRYRVKVFKLYHQAVAWVLRMMRGRVCVKSTHAFVFSECTHGKVDSVLETFDLYAETHPSLCIGPEIGEALDEVVRRVRPSRVLELGMHCGYSSVRLLRLLPPAGRLITVELDPLTADLGEEIILVAGFKHSQVQSGMITTV
;
A
#
# COMPACT_ATOMS: atom_id res chain seq x y z
N MET A 1 -37.90 -48.73 15.91
CA MET A 1 -38.37 -47.32 15.98
C MET A 1 -37.65 -46.46 17.05
N TRP A 2 -36.62 -46.93 17.75
CA TRP A 2 -35.92 -46.15 18.80
C TRP A 2 -34.65 -45.41 18.32
N LEU A 3 -34.06 -45.82 17.18
CA LEU A 3 -32.84 -45.19 16.64
C LEU A 3 -33.05 -43.77 16.11
N ILE A 4 -34.29 -43.40 15.76
CA ILE A 4 -34.64 -42.06 15.23
C ILE A 4 -34.79 -41.04 16.38
N ALA A 5 -35.24 -41.48 17.57
CA ALA A 5 -35.50 -40.58 18.70
C ALA A 5 -34.22 -40.04 19.36
N VAL A 6 -33.12 -40.80 19.31
CA VAL A 6 -31.83 -40.41 19.91
C VAL A 6 -30.99 -39.55 18.97
N SER A 7 -31.19 -39.67 17.65
CA SER A 7 -30.37 -38.99 16.65
C SER A 7 -30.81 -37.54 16.37
N ILE A 8 -32.10 -37.23 16.54
CA ILE A 8 -32.66 -35.88 16.36
C ILE A 8 -32.04 -34.82 17.30
N PRO A 9 -31.82 -35.05 18.62
CA PRO A 9 -31.21 -34.05 19.50
C PRO A 9 -29.68 -33.93 19.37
N LEU A 10 -28.99 -34.93 18.80
CA LEU A 10 -27.53 -34.88 18.58
C LEU A 10 -27.16 -34.02 17.36
N LEU A 11 -28.00 -33.99 16.32
CA LEU A 11 -27.78 -33.19 15.12
C LEU A 11 -27.62 -31.68 15.39
N PRO A 12 -28.49 -30.98 16.15
CA PRO A 12 -28.30 -29.56 16.44
C PRO A 12 -27.05 -29.29 17.30
N ALA A 13 -26.66 -30.22 18.19
CA ALA A 13 -25.41 -30.12 18.93
C ALA A 13 -24.19 -30.26 18.00
N ILE A 14 -24.21 -31.22 17.07
CA ILE A 14 -23.16 -31.41 16.05
C ILE A 14 -23.10 -30.20 15.09
N ILE A 15 -24.26 -29.64 14.70
CA ILE A 15 -24.34 -28.43 13.87
C ILE A 15 -23.78 -27.22 14.63
N MET A 16 -24.08 -27.06 15.93
CA MET A 16 -23.57 -25.97 16.76
C MET A 16 -22.06 -26.07 17.01
N VAL A 17 -21.55 -27.28 17.31
CA VAL A 17 -20.12 -27.57 17.47
C VAL A 17 -19.38 -27.38 16.15
N SER A 18 -19.92 -27.88 15.04
CA SER A 18 -19.32 -27.72 13.71
C SER A 18 -19.37 -26.28 13.22
N SER A 19 -20.41 -25.51 13.53
CA SER A 19 -20.49 -24.07 13.26
C SER A 19 -19.40 -23.30 14.02
N ARG A 20 -19.19 -23.60 15.31
CA ARG A 20 -18.10 -23.00 16.10
C ARG A 20 -16.70 -23.40 15.60
N TYR A 21 -16.52 -24.65 15.17
CA TYR A 21 -15.25 -25.12 14.59
C TYR A 21 -15.00 -24.54 13.21
N ARG A 22 -16.03 -24.39 12.36
CA ARG A 22 -15.92 -23.78 11.03
C ARG A 22 -15.35 -22.38 11.10
N VAL A 23 -15.81 -21.54 12.03
CA VAL A 23 -15.31 -20.16 12.16
C VAL A 23 -13.85 -20.13 12.62
N LYS A 24 -13.45 -20.99 13.57
CA LYS A 24 -12.06 -21.09 14.02
C LYS A 24 -11.12 -21.62 12.93
N VAL A 25 -11.53 -22.68 12.23
CA VAL A 25 -10.79 -23.26 11.10
C VAL A 25 -10.69 -22.26 9.96
N PHE A 26 -11.75 -21.51 9.66
CA PHE A 26 -11.72 -20.46 8.65
C PHE A 26 -10.75 -19.34 9.01
N LYS A 27 -10.74 -18.88 10.27
CA LYS A 27 -9.75 -17.89 10.75
C LYS A 27 -8.32 -18.42 10.64
N LEU A 28 -8.08 -19.65 11.07
CA LEU A 28 -6.77 -20.29 11.02
C LEU A 28 -6.29 -20.48 9.58
N TYR A 29 -7.19 -20.93 8.69
CA TYR A 29 -6.95 -21.06 7.26
C TYR A 29 -6.61 -19.71 6.65
N HIS A 30 -7.38 -18.66 6.92
CA HIS A 30 -7.12 -17.33 6.39
C HIS A 30 -5.80 -16.74 6.90
N GLN A 31 -5.45 -17.00 8.17
CA GLN A 31 -4.15 -16.61 8.74
C GLN A 31 -3.00 -17.37 8.10
N ALA A 32 -3.15 -18.68 7.90
CA ALA A 32 -2.15 -19.51 7.23
C ALA A 32 -1.96 -19.10 5.78
N VAL A 33 -3.04 -18.87 5.03
CA VAL A 33 -3.01 -18.37 3.65
C VAL A 33 -2.37 -16.99 3.59
N ALA A 34 -2.75 -16.06 4.47
CA ALA A 34 -2.13 -14.74 4.53
C ALA A 34 -0.62 -14.82 4.84
N TRP A 35 -0.23 -15.71 5.75
CA TRP A 35 1.17 -15.95 6.08
C TRP A 35 1.95 -16.54 4.89
N VAL A 36 1.40 -17.56 4.21
CA VAL A 36 1.99 -18.15 3.01
C VAL A 36 2.10 -17.11 1.91
N LEU A 37 1.05 -16.34 1.64
CA LEU A 37 1.08 -15.26 0.65
C LEU A 37 2.14 -14.20 0.98
N ARG A 38 2.34 -13.89 2.27
CA ARG A 38 3.39 -12.97 2.72
C ARG A 38 4.79 -13.55 2.58
N MET A 39 4.94 -14.86 2.64
CA MET A 39 6.21 -15.56 2.36
C MET A 39 6.49 -15.61 0.85
N MET A 40 5.45 -15.81 0.03
CA MET A 40 5.55 -15.92 -1.43
C MET A 40 5.71 -14.56 -2.12
N ARG A 41 5.19 -13.46 -1.56
CA ARG A 41 5.52 -12.11 -2.00
C ARG A 41 6.97 -11.83 -1.64
N GLY A 42 7.84 -11.69 -2.64
CA GLY A 42 9.23 -11.29 -2.45
C GLY A 42 9.32 -10.08 -1.52
N ARG A 43 10.35 -10.05 -0.66
CA ARG A 43 10.52 -8.95 0.29
C ARG A 43 10.82 -7.67 -0.48
N VAL A 44 9.84 -6.77 -0.54
CA VAL A 44 10.02 -5.41 -1.07
C VAL A 44 10.91 -4.66 -0.08
N CYS A 45 12.04 -4.17 -0.57
CA CYS A 45 13.02 -3.46 0.23
C CYS A 45 12.98 -1.98 -0.14
N VAL A 46 12.31 -1.19 0.71
CA VAL A 46 12.20 0.27 0.56
C VAL A 46 13.58 0.92 0.34
N LYS A 47 14.61 0.46 1.08
CA LYS A 47 15.98 0.97 0.94
C LYS A 47 16.57 0.71 -0.45
N SER A 48 16.34 -0.46 -1.01
CA SER A 48 16.87 -0.84 -2.33
C SER A 48 16.17 -0.08 -3.45
N THR A 49 14.84 0.06 -3.37
CA THR A 49 14.06 0.89 -4.30
C THR A 49 14.51 2.34 -4.21
N HIS A 50 14.61 2.90 -3.00
CA HIS A 50 15.09 4.25 -2.77
C HIS A 50 16.48 4.46 -3.39
N ALA A 51 17.45 3.62 -3.04
CA ALA A 51 18.83 3.78 -3.50
C ALA A 51 18.93 3.76 -5.02
N PHE A 52 18.19 2.87 -5.69
CA PHE A 52 18.17 2.79 -7.15
C PHE A 52 17.51 4.02 -7.77
N VAL A 53 16.33 4.43 -7.28
CA VAL A 53 15.64 5.60 -7.84
C VAL A 53 16.45 6.87 -7.61
N PHE A 54 16.99 7.04 -6.41
CA PHE A 54 17.82 8.19 -6.06
C PHE A 54 19.08 8.27 -6.94
N SER A 55 19.75 7.14 -7.24
CA SER A 55 20.98 7.15 -8.04
C SER A 55 20.73 7.34 -9.54
N GLU A 56 19.67 6.74 -10.08
CA GLU A 56 19.45 6.69 -11.52
C GLU A 56 18.55 7.83 -12.04
N CYS A 57 17.74 8.46 -11.18
CA CYS A 57 16.83 9.51 -11.63
C CYS A 57 17.55 10.85 -11.89
N THR A 58 17.00 11.63 -12.82
CA THR A 58 17.40 13.02 -13.00
C THR A 58 16.70 13.89 -11.96
N HIS A 59 17.48 14.49 -11.06
CA HIS A 59 16.96 15.37 -10.00
C HIS A 59 16.23 16.58 -10.59
N GLY A 60 15.09 16.93 -9.99
CA GLY A 60 14.21 18.01 -10.43
C GLY A 60 13.32 17.65 -11.63
N LYS A 61 13.39 16.42 -12.15
CA LYS A 61 12.51 15.94 -13.23
C LYS A 61 11.60 14.83 -12.72
N VAL A 62 10.36 15.21 -12.41
CA VAL A 62 9.30 14.29 -11.94
C VAL A 62 9.16 13.06 -12.86
N ASP A 63 9.09 13.26 -14.17
CA ASP A 63 8.88 12.14 -15.10
C ASP A 63 10.05 11.15 -15.07
N SER A 64 11.30 11.64 -14.94
CA SER A 64 12.46 10.77 -14.79
C SER A 64 12.40 9.94 -13.50
N VAL A 65 11.96 10.52 -12.38
CA VAL A 65 11.79 9.78 -11.11
C VAL A 65 10.78 8.65 -11.29
N LEU A 66 9.64 8.91 -11.93
CA LEU A 66 8.59 7.91 -12.15
C LEU A 66 9.03 6.81 -13.12
N GLU A 67 9.70 7.17 -14.22
CA GLU A 67 10.30 6.20 -15.15
C GLU A 67 11.31 5.29 -14.46
N THR A 68 12.13 5.82 -13.55
CA THR A 68 13.10 5.01 -12.79
C THR A 68 12.40 4.04 -11.82
N PHE A 69 11.29 4.43 -11.21
CA PHE A 69 10.48 3.51 -10.41
C PHE A 69 9.88 2.39 -11.25
N ASP A 70 9.36 2.71 -12.44
CA ASP A 70 8.78 1.74 -13.35
C ASP A 70 9.87 0.74 -13.81
N LEU A 71 11.07 1.23 -14.16
CA LEU A 71 12.24 0.40 -14.50
C LEU A 71 12.65 -0.53 -13.35
N TYR A 72 12.65 -0.04 -12.11
CA TYR A 72 12.95 -0.88 -10.94
C TYR A 72 11.93 -2.02 -10.80
N ALA A 73 10.65 -1.71 -11.02
CA ALA A 73 9.54 -2.67 -10.89
C ALA A 73 9.55 -3.77 -11.95
N GLU A 74 10.16 -3.55 -13.12
CA GLU A 74 10.32 -4.58 -14.16
C GLU A 74 11.21 -5.75 -13.70
N THR A 75 12.19 -5.47 -12.85
CA THR A 75 13.24 -6.42 -12.47
C THR A 75 13.20 -6.82 -11.00
N HIS A 76 12.46 -6.10 -10.15
CA HIS A 76 12.40 -6.31 -8.71
C HIS A 76 10.95 -6.32 -8.20
N PRO A 77 10.66 -7.09 -7.13
CA PRO A 77 9.38 -7.00 -6.44
C PRO A 77 9.16 -5.57 -5.91
N SER A 78 8.06 -4.96 -6.34
CA SER A 78 7.67 -3.60 -5.94
C SER A 78 6.26 -3.59 -5.35
N LEU A 79 6.06 -2.77 -4.32
CA LEU A 79 4.72 -2.42 -3.81
C LEU A 79 4.13 -1.22 -4.54
N CYS A 80 4.86 -0.62 -5.49
CA CYS A 80 4.36 0.49 -6.27
C CYS A 80 3.13 0.05 -7.07
N ILE A 81 2.16 0.96 -7.11
CA ILE A 81 1.01 0.87 -7.98
C ILE A 81 1.57 0.89 -9.41
N GLY A 82 1.52 -0.23 -10.14
CA GLY A 82 2.07 -0.30 -11.50
C GLY A 82 1.49 0.79 -12.42
N PRO A 83 2.12 1.05 -13.59
CA PRO A 83 1.82 2.20 -14.43
C PRO A 83 0.33 2.31 -14.81
N GLU A 84 -0.33 1.17 -15.09
CA GLU A 84 -1.76 1.09 -15.41
C GLU A 84 -2.67 1.66 -14.31
N ILE A 85 -2.45 1.25 -13.06
CA ILE A 85 -3.26 1.76 -11.93
C ILE A 85 -2.84 3.20 -11.59
N GLY A 86 -1.57 3.54 -11.83
CA GLY A 86 -1.12 4.93 -11.77
C GLY A 86 -1.89 5.83 -12.74
N GLU A 87 -2.03 5.43 -14.00
CA GLU A 87 -2.77 6.21 -14.99
C GLU A 87 -4.23 6.43 -14.58
N ALA A 88 -4.88 5.39 -14.03
CA ALA A 88 -6.21 5.51 -13.48
C ALA A 88 -6.28 6.50 -12.30
N LEU A 89 -5.28 6.48 -11.40
CA LEU A 89 -5.16 7.46 -10.33
C LEU A 89 -5.03 8.88 -10.90
N ASP A 90 -4.21 9.07 -11.92
CA ASP A 90 -4.02 10.37 -12.54
C ASP A 90 -5.30 10.89 -13.18
N GLU A 91 -6.06 10.03 -13.86
CA GLU A 91 -7.34 10.39 -14.45
C GLU A 91 -8.31 10.92 -13.38
N VAL A 92 -8.40 10.22 -12.24
CA VAL A 92 -9.24 10.64 -11.12
C VAL A 92 -8.80 12.00 -10.59
N VAL A 93 -7.49 12.20 -10.38
CA VAL A 93 -6.97 13.48 -9.85
C VAL A 93 -7.21 14.62 -10.84
N ARG A 94 -6.98 14.40 -12.14
CA ARG A 94 -7.26 15.41 -13.19
C ARG A 94 -8.74 15.76 -13.28
N ARG A 95 -9.62 14.78 -13.09
CA ARG A 95 -11.08 14.98 -13.10
C ARG A 95 -11.57 15.74 -11.87
N VAL A 96 -11.10 15.36 -10.69
CA VAL A 96 -11.56 15.93 -9.41
C VAL A 96 -10.90 17.28 -9.12
N ARG A 97 -9.66 17.50 -9.59
CA ARG A 97 -8.83 18.68 -9.31
C ARG A 97 -8.76 19.03 -7.81
N PRO A 98 -8.33 18.09 -6.95
CA PRO A 98 -8.29 18.31 -5.52
C PRO A 98 -7.28 19.40 -5.16
N SER A 99 -7.60 20.20 -4.15
CA SER A 99 -6.63 21.13 -3.53
C SER A 99 -5.89 20.49 -2.34
N ARG A 100 -6.41 19.38 -1.80
CA ARG A 100 -5.82 18.63 -0.69
C ARG A 100 -6.03 17.14 -0.92
N VAL A 101 -4.98 16.34 -0.70
CA VAL A 101 -5.04 14.87 -0.80
C VAL A 101 -4.46 14.28 0.49
N LEU A 102 -5.11 13.22 0.98
CA LEU A 102 -4.59 12.40 2.08
C LEU A 102 -4.17 11.04 1.51
N GLU A 103 -2.92 10.67 1.73
CA GLU A 103 -2.33 9.39 1.37
C GLU A 103 -2.04 8.59 2.65
N LEU A 104 -2.44 7.31 2.66
CA LEU A 104 -2.20 6.40 3.77
C LEU A 104 -1.20 5.32 3.29
N GLY A 105 0.02 5.38 3.81
CA GLY A 105 1.15 4.57 3.38
C GLY A 105 1.79 5.13 2.11
N MET A 106 2.85 5.92 2.27
CA MET A 106 3.53 6.54 1.12
C MET A 106 4.62 5.65 0.53
N HIS A 107 5.08 4.65 1.29
CA HIS A 107 6.18 3.78 0.88
C HIS A 107 7.39 4.63 0.42
N CYS A 108 8.03 4.30 -0.71
CA CYS A 108 9.11 5.09 -1.31
C CYS A 108 8.66 6.38 -2.02
N GLY A 109 7.38 6.77 -1.97
CA GLY A 109 6.90 8.03 -2.53
C GLY A 109 6.46 8.01 -3.99
N TYR A 110 6.33 6.85 -4.65
CA TYR A 110 5.89 6.75 -6.06
C TYR A 110 4.52 7.41 -6.29
N SER A 111 3.51 7.01 -5.53
CA SER A 111 2.17 7.58 -5.62
C SER A 111 2.16 9.04 -5.18
N SER A 112 2.95 9.41 -4.17
CA SER A 112 3.09 10.77 -3.69
C SER A 112 3.57 11.72 -4.80
N VAL A 113 4.62 11.33 -5.54
CA VAL A 113 5.15 12.09 -6.69
C VAL A 113 4.09 12.22 -7.80
N ARG A 114 3.34 11.15 -8.09
CA ARG A 114 2.25 11.17 -9.09
C ARG A 114 1.07 12.06 -8.67
N LEU A 115 0.74 12.10 -7.38
CA LEU A 115 -0.27 13.00 -6.84
C LEU A 115 0.21 14.44 -6.95
N LEU A 116 1.39 14.75 -6.41
CA LEU A 116 1.96 16.09 -6.35
C LEU A 116 2.10 16.75 -7.72
N ARG A 117 2.50 16.00 -8.76
CA ARG A 117 2.63 16.55 -10.13
C ARG A 117 1.31 17.02 -10.73
N LEU A 118 0.18 16.54 -10.22
CA LEU A 118 -1.17 16.85 -10.71
C LEU A 118 -1.92 17.85 -9.82
N LEU A 119 -1.39 18.16 -8.64
CA LEU A 119 -1.98 19.16 -7.76
C LEU A 119 -1.77 20.58 -8.31
N PRO A 120 -2.69 21.52 -8.05
CA PRO A 120 -2.45 22.92 -8.33
C PRO A 120 -1.24 23.44 -7.52
N PRO A 121 -0.62 24.58 -7.88
CA PRO A 121 0.54 25.13 -7.16
C PRO A 121 0.33 25.34 -5.65
N ALA A 122 -0.90 25.65 -5.24
CA ALA A 122 -1.30 25.81 -3.83
C ALA A 122 -1.85 24.51 -3.19
N GLY A 123 -1.84 23.41 -3.95
CA GLY A 123 -2.31 22.11 -3.51
C GLY A 123 -1.38 21.49 -2.47
N ARG A 124 -1.94 20.65 -1.60
CA ARG A 124 -1.17 19.95 -0.55
C ARG A 124 -1.42 18.46 -0.57
N LEU A 125 -0.36 17.69 -0.40
CA LEU A 125 -0.41 16.27 -0.11
C LEU A 125 -0.09 16.07 1.38
N ILE A 126 -0.97 15.36 2.07
CA ILE A 126 -0.74 14.89 3.44
C ILE A 126 -0.50 13.40 3.35
N THR A 127 0.65 12.92 3.79
CA THR A 127 0.98 11.50 3.78
C THR A 127 1.06 10.99 5.21
N VAL A 128 0.61 9.76 5.43
CA VAL A 128 0.65 9.12 6.74
C VAL A 128 1.38 7.79 6.60
N GLU A 129 2.59 7.73 7.13
CA GLU A 129 3.45 6.54 7.08
C GLU A 129 3.76 6.06 8.51
N LEU A 130 3.72 4.75 8.71
CA LEU A 130 3.92 4.13 10.02
C LEU A 130 5.41 3.96 10.33
N ASP A 131 6.20 3.56 9.32
CA ASP A 131 7.63 3.33 9.48
C ASP A 131 8.44 4.64 9.27
N PRO A 132 9.16 5.15 10.29
CA PRO A 132 9.89 6.41 10.17
C PRO A 132 10.94 6.39 9.07
N LEU A 133 11.66 5.28 8.93
CA LEU A 133 12.67 5.13 7.89
C LEU A 133 12.04 5.23 6.50
N THR A 134 10.90 4.59 6.29
CA THR A 134 10.16 4.66 5.02
C THR A 134 9.66 6.08 4.76
N ALA A 135 9.19 6.79 5.80
CA ALA A 135 8.81 8.19 5.70
C ALA A 135 10.00 9.07 5.27
N ASP A 136 11.16 8.92 5.91
CA ASP A 136 12.36 9.70 5.58
C ASP A 136 12.81 9.48 4.13
N LEU A 137 12.87 8.20 3.70
CA LEU A 137 13.29 7.84 2.34
C LEU A 137 12.30 8.33 1.28
N GLY A 138 11.00 8.20 1.51
CA GLY A 138 10.04 8.70 0.54
C GLY A 138 10.03 10.24 0.48
N GLU A 139 10.29 10.93 1.60
CA GLU A 139 10.39 12.40 1.62
C GLU A 139 11.61 12.87 0.82
N GLU A 140 12.73 12.17 0.93
CA GLU A 140 13.93 12.41 0.11
C GLU A 140 13.63 12.29 -1.39
N ILE A 141 12.90 11.25 -1.81
CA ILE A 141 12.46 11.09 -3.22
C ILE A 141 11.56 12.24 -3.66
N ILE A 142 10.62 12.68 -2.82
CA ILE A 142 9.72 13.79 -3.16
C ILE A 142 10.50 15.09 -3.37
N LEU A 143 11.51 15.35 -2.53
CA LEU A 143 12.40 16.49 -2.68
C LEU A 143 13.24 16.39 -3.96
N VAL A 144 13.81 15.21 -4.25
CA VAL A 144 14.58 14.96 -5.47
C VAL A 144 13.72 15.11 -6.72
N ALA A 145 12.43 14.77 -6.67
CA ALA A 145 11.49 15.02 -7.75
C ALA A 145 11.22 16.52 -8.01
N GLY A 146 11.63 17.41 -7.09
CA GLY A 146 11.53 18.86 -7.24
C GLY A 146 10.38 19.50 -6.47
N PHE A 147 9.68 18.76 -5.61
CA PHE A 147 8.62 19.31 -4.75
C PHE A 147 9.19 19.90 -3.47
N LYS A 148 8.46 20.87 -2.90
CA LYS A 148 8.88 21.57 -1.67
C LYS A 148 8.17 20.98 -0.45
N HIS A 149 8.81 21.06 0.72
CA HIS A 149 8.17 20.73 2.00
C HIS A 149 6.87 21.52 2.24
N SER A 150 6.68 22.71 1.66
CA SER A 150 5.42 23.45 1.83
C SER A 150 4.21 22.79 1.15
N GLN A 151 4.45 21.90 0.18
CA GLN A 151 3.43 21.17 -0.56
C GLN A 151 3.14 19.79 0.07
N VAL A 152 3.97 19.35 1.01
CA VAL A 152 3.96 18.00 1.58
C VAL A 152 3.90 18.08 3.09
N GLN A 153 2.94 17.38 3.69
CA GLN A 153 2.88 17.26 5.14
C GLN A 153 2.90 15.77 5.51
N SER A 154 4.08 15.27 5.85
CA SER A 154 4.27 13.92 6.37
C SER A 154 3.86 13.88 7.84
N GLY A 155 2.92 13.01 8.20
CA GLY A 155 2.47 12.77 9.57
C GLY A 155 2.74 11.34 10.00
N MET A 156 3.29 11.13 11.19
CA MET A 156 3.46 9.80 11.77
C MET A 156 2.19 9.38 12.52
N ILE A 157 1.71 8.15 12.34
CA ILE A 157 0.72 7.57 13.29
C ILE A 157 1.50 7.16 14.54
N THR A 158 1.66 8.08 15.48
CA THR A 158 2.02 7.71 16.85
C THR A 158 0.74 7.18 17.50
N THR A 159 0.73 5.89 17.84
CA THR A 159 -0.38 5.19 18.49
C THR A 159 -0.98 6.02 19.63
N VAL A 160 -2.30 6.25 19.60
CA VAL A 160 -3.10 6.76 20.73
C VAL A 160 -3.40 5.60 21.68
#